data_AF-A0A0X8JE43-F1
#
_entry.id   AF-A0A0X8JE43-F1
#
_cell.length_a   1.000
_cell.length_b   1.000
_cell.length_c   1.000
_cell.angle_alpha   90.00
_cell.angle_beta   90.00
_cell.angle_gamma   90.00
#
_symmetry.space_group_name_H-M   'P 1'
#
loop_
_entity.id
_entity.type
_entity.pdbx_description
1 polymer ?
#
loop_
_entity_poly.entity_id
_entity_poly.type
_entity_poly.pdbx_seq_one_letter_code
_entity_poly.pdbx_strand_id
1 'polypeptide(L)'
;MSGARGLATAVRIAARDERPWLLALPVAVGAVAALLAPNYASTYGGALAGTSALCAATAVLVAQLVPTAPAARGAGALVLAVAWAGYGVRVAHGSAWATPWGALSPFALRPAVGAGAGDDLVPLAVAAAGTVLLGTAGALAARRRDLGSGLVGLPRRRRRPLRVGGPLGLTVRLALSSAAAWALATAGVSGLLVAMGRGVVDMARRGGVDGGSLGAVLGGGDPGLGFLRYVGVLAGALAAVEAVVLVCRYAADERGGRLELERAAGAPPARILGSAWATAVGASGLSLVLSAAVAGAVGHHELGTAWADAVRLFLGQVPAAAAAAGVAALLCAIRPRYAPLAWLPVLGALGVAQLGATLDLPDDVLRNAPLAQAGRAGSVWLVALSVLGAVLGAVVVRRRDLVPGSVSGGV
;
A
#
# COMPACT_ATOMS: atom_id res chain seq x y z
N MET A 1 -8.16 -51.39 1.82
CA MET A 1 -9.35 -50.54 2.07
C MET A 1 -9.21 -49.52 3.22
N SER A 2 -8.09 -49.50 3.97
CA SER A 2 -7.86 -48.53 5.07
C SER A 2 -7.42 -47.13 4.60
N GLY A 3 -6.62 -47.03 3.52
CA GLY A 3 -6.08 -45.75 3.03
C GLY A 3 -7.10 -44.78 2.41
N ALA A 4 -8.15 -45.30 1.75
CA ALA A 4 -9.17 -44.46 1.11
C ALA A 4 -10.09 -43.75 2.12
N ARG A 5 -10.34 -44.38 3.27
CA ARG A 5 -11.09 -43.76 4.37
C ARG A 5 -10.25 -42.69 5.07
N GLY A 6 -8.94 -42.91 5.26
CA GLY A 6 -8.02 -41.90 5.80
C GLY A 6 -7.93 -40.63 4.94
N LEU A 7 -7.89 -40.77 3.61
CA LEU A 7 -7.91 -39.66 2.66
C LEU A 7 -9.25 -38.91 2.67
N ALA A 8 -10.37 -39.62 2.70
CA ALA A 8 -11.70 -39.01 2.80
C ALA A 8 -11.90 -38.27 4.13
N THR A 9 -11.38 -38.80 5.24
CA THR A 9 -11.44 -38.14 6.55
C THR A 9 -10.50 -36.93 6.62
N ALA A 10 -9.30 -37.02 6.03
CA ALA A 10 -8.38 -35.89 5.93
C ALA A 10 -8.94 -34.75 5.05
N VAL A 11 -9.63 -35.09 3.96
CA VAL A 11 -10.33 -34.12 3.09
C VAL A 11 -11.54 -33.51 3.83
N ARG A 12 -12.31 -34.30 4.60
CA ARG A 12 -13.42 -33.77 5.40
C ARG A 12 -12.95 -32.87 6.55
N ILE A 13 -11.81 -33.16 7.17
CA ILE A 13 -11.22 -32.30 8.22
C ILE A 13 -10.67 -31.02 7.59
N ALA A 14 -9.97 -31.11 6.45
CA ALA A 14 -9.50 -29.94 5.72
C ALA A 14 -10.63 -29.05 5.19
N ALA A 15 -11.79 -29.64 4.84
CA ALA A 15 -12.99 -28.92 4.40
C ALA A 15 -13.79 -28.31 5.57
N ARG A 16 -13.57 -28.75 6.81
CA ARG A 16 -14.21 -28.21 8.02
C ARG A 16 -13.51 -26.98 8.59
N ASP A 17 -12.21 -26.82 8.32
CA ASP A 17 -11.52 -25.55 8.57
C ASP A 17 -12.01 -24.53 7.53
N GLU A 18 -12.45 -23.36 7.94
CA GLU A 18 -12.92 -22.27 7.06
C GLU A 18 -11.77 -21.58 6.28
N ARG A 19 -10.71 -22.31 5.92
CA ARG A 19 -9.46 -21.77 5.35
C ARG A 19 -8.97 -22.37 4.03
N PRO A 20 -9.43 -23.55 3.53
CA PRO A 20 -8.91 -24.08 2.27
C PRO A 20 -9.36 -23.24 1.07
N TRP A 21 -10.47 -22.51 1.18
CA TRP A 21 -10.91 -21.59 0.13
C TRP A 21 -9.95 -20.41 -0.07
N LEU A 22 -9.19 -20.01 0.95
CA LEU A 22 -8.16 -18.95 0.81
C LEU A 22 -7.01 -19.37 -0.11
N LEU A 23 -6.77 -20.67 -0.27
CA LEU A 23 -5.76 -21.23 -1.19
C LEU A 23 -6.39 -21.75 -2.48
N ALA A 24 -7.56 -22.37 -2.39
CA ALA A 24 -8.25 -22.93 -3.55
C ALA A 24 -8.81 -21.86 -4.48
N LEU A 25 -9.26 -20.71 -3.96
CA LEU A 25 -9.88 -19.66 -4.77
C LEU A 25 -8.87 -18.91 -5.64
N PRO A 26 -7.69 -18.48 -5.15
CA PRO A 26 -6.65 -17.93 -6.03
C PRO A 26 -6.12 -18.94 -7.05
N VAL A 27 -5.95 -20.21 -6.64
CA VAL A 27 -5.50 -21.30 -7.53
C VAL A 27 -6.54 -21.61 -8.61
N ALA A 28 -7.82 -21.67 -8.25
CA ALA A 28 -8.92 -21.88 -9.19
C ALA A 28 -9.06 -20.71 -10.14
N VAL A 29 -8.98 -19.47 -9.66
CA VAL A 29 -9.02 -18.27 -10.52
C VAL A 29 -7.83 -18.24 -11.47
N GLY A 30 -6.62 -18.58 -11.01
CA GLY A 30 -5.43 -18.66 -11.86
C GLY A 30 -5.52 -19.78 -12.91
N ALA A 31 -6.00 -20.97 -12.53
CA ALA A 31 -6.17 -22.10 -13.43
C ALA A 31 -7.27 -21.85 -14.47
N VAL A 32 -8.43 -21.33 -14.05
CA VAL A 32 -9.55 -21.01 -14.95
C VAL A 32 -9.17 -19.89 -15.92
N ALA A 33 -8.43 -18.88 -15.48
CA ALA A 33 -7.96 -17.82 -16.37
C ALA A 33 -6.93 -18.31 -17.40
N ALA A 34 -6.10 -19.31 -17.05
CA ALA A 34 -5.17 -19.94 -17.99
C ALA A 34 -5.86 -20.87 -19.00
N LEU A 35 -6.93 -21.56 -18.59
CA LEU A 35 -7.68 -22.50 -19.44
C LEU A 35 -8.61 -21.81 -20.46
N LEU A 36 -8.97 -20.55 -20.24
CA LEU A 36 -9.97 -19.83 -21.03
C LEU A 36 -9.38 -18.73 -21.91
N ALA A 37 -8.11 -18.79 -22.31
CA ALA A 37 -7.42 -17.66 -22.95
C ALA A 37 -7.19 -17.74 -24.47
N PRO A 38 -8.21 -17.47 -25.33
CA PRO A 38 -8.04 -17.40 -26.80
C PRO A 38 -7.90 -15.98 -27.38
N ASN A 39 -7.99 -14.90 -26.58
CA ASN A 39 -7.93 -13.49 -27.05
C ASN A 39 -7.12 -12.55 -26.13
N TYR A 40 -6.75 -11.36 -26.62
CA TYR A 40 -5.98 -10.34 -25.85
C TYR A 40 -6.52 -10.08 -24.44
N ALA A 41 -7.84 -9.94 -24.28
CA ALA A 41 -8.46 -9.66 -22.99
C ALA A 41 -8.28 -10.82 -22.01
N SER A 42 -8.34 -12.05 -22.51
CA SER A 42 -8.19 -13.27 -21.74
C SER A 42 -6.73 -13.61 -21.40
N THR A 43 -5.77 -13.39 -22.31
CA THR A 43 -4.33 -13.55 -22.02
C THR A 43 -3.83 -12.49 -21.05
N TYR A 44 -4.31 -11.25 -21.20
CA TYR A 44 -4.10 -10.19 -20.22
C TYR A 44 -4.70 -10.52 -18.85
N GLY A 45 -5.97 -10.97 -18.83
CA GLY A 45 -6.66 -11.40 -17.61
C GLY A 45 -5.96 -12.57 -16.92
N GLY A 46 -5.49 -13.55 -17.69
CA GLY A 46 -4.68 -14.68 -17.22
C GLY A 46 -3.38 -14.23 -16.56
N ALA A 47 -2.64 -13.29 -17.17
CA ALA A 47 -1.42 -12.76 -16.59
C ALA A 47 -1.69 -12.01 -15.28
N LEU A 48 -2.79 -11.25 -15.20
CA LEU A 48 -3.20 -10.55 -13.98
C LEU A 48 -3.61 -11.53 -12.87
N ALA A 49 -4.41 -12.54 -13.21
CA ALA A 49 -4.84 -13.59 -12.29
C ALA A 49 -3.65 -14.39 -11.77
N GLY A 50 -2.75 -14.82 -12.65
CA GLY A 50 -1.53 -15.56 -12.29
C GLY A 50 -0.59 -14.75 -11.40
N THR A 51 -0.38 -13.47 -11.71
CA THR A 51 0.42 -12.56 -10.86
C THR A 51 -0.22 -12.45 -9.47
N SER A 52 -1.54 -12.23 -9.42
CA SER A 52 -2.28 -12.09 -8.16
C SER A 52 -2.25 -13.38 -7.33
N ALA A 53 -2.38 -14.54 -7.98
CA ALA A 53 -2.32 -15.85 -7.34
C ALA A 53 -0.92 -16.13 -6.76
N LEU A 54 0.15 -15.84 -7.50
CA LEU A 54 1.53 -15.93 -7.00
C LEU A 54 1.76 -15.01 -5.80
N CYS A 55 1.29 -13.77 -5.86
CA CYS A 55 1.37 -12.82 -4.75
C CYS A 55 0.63 -13.33 -3.51
N ALA A 56 -0.58 -13.87 -3.69
CA ALA A 56 -1.39 -14.43 -2.60
C ALA A 56 -0.71 -15.67 -1.97
N ALA A 57 -0.23 -16.61 -2.79
CA ALA A 57 0.47 -17.80 -2.30
C ALA A 57 1.76 -17.44 -1.56
N THR A 58 2.52 -16.45 -2.07
CA THR A 58 3.69 -15.89 -1.40
C THR A 58 3.32 -15.28 -0.04
N ALA A 59 2.25 -14.48 0.02
CA ALA A 59 1.78 -13.88 1.26
C ALA A 59 1.37 -14.94 2.30
N VAL A 60 0.69 -16.02 1.87
CA VAL A 60 0.31 -17.13 2.75
C VAL A 60 1.55 -17.85 3.30
N LEU A 61 2.56 -18.08 2.47
CA LEU A 61 3.82 -18.70 2.89
C LEU A 61 4.56 -17.82 3.91
N VAL A 62 4.70 -16.52 3.61
CA VAL A 62 5.34 -15.55 4.51
C VAL A 62 4.58 -15.43 5.83
N ALA A 63 3.25 -15.53 5.81
CA ALA A 63 2.43 -15.51 7.02
C ALA A 63 2.75 -16.67 7.98
N GLN A 64 3.30 -17.78 7.48
CA GLN A 64 3.72 -18.90 8.33
C GLN A 64 5.00 -18.61 9.12
N LEU A 65 5.84 -17.69 8.64
CA LEU A 65 7.11 -17.35 9.27
C LEU A 65 6.94 -16.49 10.52
N VAL A 66 5.83 -15.74 10.60
CA VAL A 66 5.67 -14.65 11.57
C VAL A 66 4.53 -14.93 12.56
N PRO A 67 4.72 -14.65 13.87
CA PRO A 67 3.74 -15.01 14.91
C PRO A 67 2.44 -14.18 14.87
N THR A 68 2.44 -12.97 14.31
CA THR A 68 1.28 -12.06 14.38
C THR A 68 0.79 -11.64 13.00
N ALA A 69 -0.53 -11.48 12.85
CA ALA A 69 -1.15 -11.05 11.60
C ALA A 69 -0.64 -9.69 11.07
N PRO A 70 -0.40 -8.65 11.89
CA PRO A 70 0.18 -7.40 11.41
C PRO A 70 1.59 -7.58 10.85
N ALA A 71 2.43 -8.38 11.50
CA ALA A 71 3.79 -8.61 11.04
C ALA A 71 3.83 -9.54 9.82
N ALA A 72 2.90 -10.49 9.69
CA ALA A 72 2.70 -11.27 8.47
C ALA A 72 2.34 -10.38 7.26
N ARG A 73 1.39 -9.45 7.44
CA ARG A 73 1.03 -8.48 6.39
C ARG A 73 2.21 -7.59 6.00
N GLY A 74 2.95 -7.08 6.98
CA GLY A 74 4.14 -6.25 6.74
C GLY A 74 5.24 -7.01 5.99
N ALA A 75 5.55 -8.24 6.41
CA ALA A 75 6.54 -9.08 5.75
C ALA A 75 6.10 -9.48 4.34
N GLY A 76 4.83 -9.85 4.14
CA GLY A 76 4.28 -10.14 2.82
C GLY A 76 4.38 -8.94 1.88
N ALA A 77 3.97 -7.75 2.35
CA ALA A 77 4.09 -6.51 1.60
C ALA A 77 5.56 -6.19 1.24
N LEU A 78 6.50 -6.41 2.18
CA LEU A 78 7.93 -6.20 1.92
C LEU A 78 8.46 -7.14 0.83
N VAL A 79 8.13 -8.44 0.88
CA VAL A 79 8.54 -9.41 -0.14
C VAL A 79 8.02 -9.01 -1.52
N LEU A 80 6.75 -8.60 -1.60
CA LEU A 80 6.15 -8.14 -2.85
C LEU A 80 6.77 -6.83 -3.35
N ALA A 81 7.07 -5.89 -2.44
CA ALA A 81 7.74 -4.64 -2.78
C ALA A 81 9.16 -4.88 -3.33
N VAL A 82 9.92 -5.80 -2.73
CA VAL A 82 11.25 -6.20 -3.22
C VAL A 82 11.14 -6.88 -4.58
N ALA A 83 10.18 -7.79 -4.78
CA ALA A 83 9.96 -8.45 -6.06
C ALA A 83 9.58 -7.46 -7.17
N TRP A 84 8.75 -6.47 -6.84
CA TRP A 84 8.39 -5.38 -7.75
C TRP A 84 9.59 -4.48 -8.06
N ALA A 85 10.35 -4.09 -7.04
CA ALA A 85 11.54 -3.26 -7.20
C ALA A 85 12.61 -3.94 -8.06
N GLY A 86 12.90 -5.21 -7.79
CA GLY A 86 13.85 -6.00 -8.57
C GLY A 86 13.43 -6.14 -10.03
N TYR A 87 12.13 -6.32 -10.29
CA TYR A 87 11.59 -6.32 -11.64
C TYR A 87 11.77 -4.95 -12.33
N GLY A 88 11.43 -3.85 -11.66
CA GLY A 88 11.58 -2.50 -12.21
C GLY A 88 13.03 -2.14 -12.54
N VAL A 89 13.97 -2.46 -11.64
CA VAL A 89 15.41 -2.24 -11.86
C VAL A 89 15.91 -3.02 -13.07
N ARG A 90 15.48 -4.29 -13.23
CA ARG A 90 15.83 -5.12 -14.40
C ARG A 90 15.38 -4.46 -15.70
N VAL A 91 14.15 -3.95 -15.73
CA VAL A 91 13.59 -3.29 -16.93
C VAL A 91 14.30 -1.97 -17.21
N ALA A 92 14.62 -1.17 -16.18
CA ALA A 92 15.23 0.14 -16.34
C ALA A 92 16.72 0.08 -16.75
N HIS A 93 17.49 -0.86 -16.20
CA HIS A 93 18.95 -0.86 -16.32
C HIS A 93 19.56 -2.13 -16.92
N GLY A 94 18.76 -3.17 -17.22
CA GLY A 94 19.28 -4.42 -17.79
C GLY A 94 20.38 -5.10 -16.97
N SER A 95 20.42 -4.86 -15.65
CA SER A 95 21.57 -5.21 -14.81
C SER A 95 21.67 -6.71 -14.53
N ALA A 96 22.86 -7.28 -14.78
CA ALA A 96 23.14 -8.72 -14.67
C ALA A 96 22.74 -9.32 -13.30
N TRP A 97 22.95 -8.58 -12.21
CA TRP A 97 22.63 -9.02 -10.84
C TRP A 97 21.12 -9.06 -10.53
N ALA A 98 20.32 -8.23 -11.19
CA ALA A 98 18.87 -8.17 -11.02
C ALA A 98 18.12 -9.13 -11.98
N THR A 99 18.80 -9.65 -13.00
CA THR A 99 18.22 -10.55 -14.02
C THR A 99 17.55 -11.79 -13.45
N PRO A 100 18.20 -12.63 -12.61
CA PRO A 100 17.57 -13.86 -12.13
C PRO A 100 16.39 -13.57 -11.20
N TRP A 101 16.48 -12.54 -10.36
CA TRP A 101 15.45 -12.16 -9.40
C TRP A 101 14.26 -11.46 -10.05
N GLY A 102 14.52 -10.57 -11.01
CA GLY A 102 13.49 -9.87 -11.77
C GLY A 102 12.77 -10.79 -12.76
N ALA A 103 13.41 -11.86 -13.24
CA ALA A 103 12.77 -12.87 -14.09
C ALA A 103 11.84 -13.81 -13.29
N LEU A 104 12.21 -14.15 -12.04
CA LEU A 104 11.34 -14.91 -11.13
C LEU A 104 10.22 -14.07 -10.47
N SER A 105 10.23 -12.76 -10.66
CA SER A 105 9.25 -11.87 -10.05
C SER A 105 7.85 -12.15 -10.62
N PRO A 106 6.79 -12.19 -9.78
CA PRO A 106 5.41 -12.31 -10.26
C PRO A 106 5.05 -11.25 -11.31
N PHE A 107 5.69 -10.08 -11.25
CA PHE A 107 5.45 -8.95 -12.14
C PHE A 107 6.04 -9.12 -13.55
N ALA A 108 6.89 -10.12 -13.78
CA ALA A 108 7.41 -10.45 -15.10
C ALA A 108 6.41 -11.21 -15.98
N LEU A 109 5.31 -11.70 -15.40
CA LEU A 109 4.36 -12.57 -16.09
C LEU A 109 3.65 -11.87 -17.25
N ARG A 110 3.19 -10.62 -17.06
CA ARG A 110 2.48 -9.87 -18.10
C ARG A 110 3.28 -9.73 -19.40
N PRO A 111 4.53 -9.22 -19.40
CA PRO A 111 5.30 -9.12 -20.64
C PRO A 111 5.77 -10.48 -21.17
N ALA A 112 5.99 -11.48 -20.30
CA ALA A 112 6.38 -12.82 -20.74
C ALA A 112 5.28 -13.52 -21.55
N VAL A 113 4.01 -13.31 -21.19
CA VAL A 113 2.85 -13.85 -21.93
C VAL A 113 2.66 -13.17 -23.30
N GLY A 114 3.17 -11.95 -23.48
CA GLY A 114 3.14 -11.27 -24.77
C GLY A 114 1.71 -11.04 -25.30
N ALA A 115 0.78 -10.67 -24.41
CA ALA A 115 -0.64 -10.51 -24.75
C ALA A 115 -0.82 -9.58 -25.96
N GLY A 116 -1.35 -10.13 -27.06
CA GLY A 116 -1.61 -9.41 -28.31
C GLY A 116 -0.46 -9.34 -29.32
N ALA A 117 0.72 -9.89 -29.02
CA ALA A 117 1.86 -9.96 -29.95
C ALA A 117 2.26 -11.41 -30.31
N GLY A 118 1.97 -12.38 -29.43
CA GLY A 118 2.28 -13.81 -29.65
C GLY A 118 1.55 -14.81 -28.75
N ASP A 119 0.89 -14.35 -27.67
CA ASP A 119 0.09 -15.16 -26.74
C ASP A 119 0.77 -16.45 -26.26
N ASP A 120 1.93 -16.33 -25.60
CA ASP A 120 2.63 -17.49 -25.02
C ASP A 120 1.99 -17.90 -23.69
N LEU A 121 1.44 -19.12 -23.65
CA LEU A 121 0.78 -19.68 -22.47
C LEU A 121 1.75 -20.41 -21.52
N VAL A 122 2.99 -20.68 -21.95
CA VAL A 122 3.99 -21.37 -21.11
C VAL A 122 4.26 -20.62 -19.80
N PRO A 123 4.45 -19.28 -19.79
CA PRO A 123 4.62 -18.52 -18.56
C PRO A 123 3.42 -18.63 -17.60
N LEU A 124 2.20 -18.75 -18.10
CA LEU A 124 1.00 -18.94 -17.27
C LEU A 124 1.00 -20.31 -16.60
N ALA A 125 1.38 -21.36 -17.32
CA ALA A 125 1.51 -22.70 -16.75
C ALA A 125 2.58 -22.75 -15.65
N VAL A 126 3.73 -22.08 -15.87
CA VAL A 126 4.79 -21.95 -14.86
C VAL A 126 4.30 -21.17 -13.63
N ALA A 127 3.56 -20.08 -13.83
CA ALA A 127 2.98 -19.30 -12.73
C ALA A 127 1.94 -20.11 -11.92
N ALA A 128 1.11 -20.91 -12.59
CA ALA A 128 0.16 -21.81 -11.95
C ALA A 128 0.88 -22.88 -11.12
N ALA A 129 1.91 -23.52 -11.69
CA ALA A 129 2.75 -24.49 -10.96
C ALA A 129 3.44 -23.86 -9.75
N GLY A 130 4.02 -22.66 -9.91
CA GLY A 130 4.62 -21.89 -8.82
C GLY A 130 3.64 -21.57 -7.70
N THR A 131 2.40 -21.18 -8.05
CA THR A 131 1.33 -20.93 -7.09
C THR A 131 0.98 -22.19 -6.29
N VAL A 132 0.84 -23.35 -6.96
CA VAL A 132 0.58 -24.63 -6.31
C VAL A 132 1.75 -25.03 -5.38
N LEU A 133 2.99 -24.85 -5.82
CA LEU A 133 4.18 -25.14 -5.01
C LEU A 133 4.24 -24.24 -3.76
N LEU A 134 4.04 -22.93 -3.90
CA LEU A 134 4.02 -21.99 -2.78
C LEU A 134 2.85 -22.26 -1.82
N GLY A 135 1.67 -22.57 -2.37
CA GLY A 135 0.48 -22.91 -1.60
C GLY A 135 0.65 -24.21 -0.81
N THR A 136 1.22 -25.25 -1.42
CA THR A 136 1.52 -26.51 -0.73
C THR A 136 2.61 -26.33 0.33
N ALA A 137 3.67 -25.57 0.03
CA ALA A 137 4.69 -25.20 1.02
C ALA A 137 4.06 -24.45 2.21
N GLY A 138 3.17 -23.48 1.95
CA GLY A 138 2.43 -22.75 2.97
C GLY A 138 1.54 -23.65 3.82
N ALA A 139 0.84 -24.62 3.20
CA ALA A 139 0.00 -25.59 3.91
C ALA A 139 0.83 -26.56 4.77
N LEU A 140 1.97 -27.02 4.28
CA LEU A 140 2.90 -27.88 5.03
C LEU A 140 3.54 -27.11 6.20
N ALA A 141 3.92 -25.86 5.98
CA ALA A 141 4.41 -24.95 7.00
C ALA A 141 3.36 -24.70 8.10
N ALA A 142 2.09 -24.52 7.72
CA ALA A 142 0.99 -24.37 8.67
C ALA A 142 0.79 -25.61 9.56
N ARG A 143 1.01 -26.82 9.03
CA ARG A 143 0.91 -28.07 9.81
C ARG A 143 2.02 -28.24 10.85
N ARG A 144 3.19 -27.65 10.63
CA ARG A 144 4.34 -27.73 11.55
C ARG A 144 4.36 -26.59 12.58
N ARG A 145 3.40 -25.68 12.52
CA ARG A 145 3.36 -24.47 13.33
C ARG A 145 2.60 -24.73 14.62
N ASP A 146 3.27 -24.54 15.76
CA ASP A 146 2.60 -24.55 17.06
C ASP A 146 1.69 -23.32 17.22
N LEU A 147 0.57 -23.49 17.92
CA LEU A 147 -0.41 -22.44 18.15
C LEU A 147 0.26 -21.21 18.80
N GLY A 148 0.23 -20.08 18.08
CA GLY A 148 0.75 -18.80 18.57
C GLY A 148 2.25 -18.57 18.35
N SER A 149 3.01 -19.52 17.81
CA SER A 149 4.40 -19.30 17.37
C SER A 149 4.45 -19.06 15.86
N GLY A 150 5.42 -18.29 15.35
CA GLY A 150 5.78 -18.33 13.93
C GLY A 150 6.84 -19.40 13.73
N LEU A 151 7.04 -19.91 12.50
CA LEU A 151 8.14 -20.85 12.23
C LEU A 151 9.52 -20.25 12.59
N VAL A 152 9.64 -18.93 12.53
CA VAL A 152 10.82 -18.21 13.03
C VAL A 152 10.58 -17.79 14.48
N GLY A 153 11.31 -18.43 15.41
CA GLY A 153 11.36 -18.02 16.80
C GLY A 153 12.11 -16.70 16.94
N LEU A 154 11.38 -15.57 16.92
CA LEU A 154 11.99 -14.28 17.21
C LEU A 154 12.36 -14.21 18.70
N PRO A 155 13.59 -13.80 19.06
CA PRO A 155 13.98 -13.64 20.45
C PRO A 155 13.01 -12.69 21.15
N ARG A 156 12.45 -13.09 22.30
CA ARG A 156 11.67 -12.19 23.14
C ARG A 156 12.58 -11.03 23.55
N ARG A 157 12.39 -9.85 22.94
CA ARG A 157 13.07 -8.63 23.38
C ARG A 157 12.73 -8.40 24.85
N ARG A 158 13.77 -8.21 25.68
CA ARG A 158 13.60 -7.83 27.09
C ARG A 158 12.71 -6.59 27.16
N ARG A 159 11.69 -6.64 28.02
CA ARG A 159 10.80 -5.51 28.29
C ARG A 159 11.60 -4.41 28.99
N ARG A 160 12.18 -3.49 28.21
CA ARG A 160 12.72 -2.25 28.76
C ARG A 160 11.56 -1.29 29.01
N PRO A 161 11.50 -0.61 30.17
CA PRO A 161 10.49 0.40 30.40
C PRO A 161 10.64 1.52 29.37
N LEU A 162 9.54 1.89 28.72
CA LEU A 162 9.51 3.00 27.78
C LEU A 162 9.47 4.30 28.59
N ARG A 163 10.57 5.07 28.56
CA ARG A 163 10.60 6.42 29.15
C ARG A 163 10.00 7.41 28.16
N VAL A 164 8.82 7.93 28.46
CA VAL A 164 8.09 8.87 27.61
C VAL A 164 7.45 9.96 28.46
N GLY A 165 7.64 11.23 28.10
CA GLY A 165 7.14 12.38 28.87
C GLY A 165 5.68 12.79 28.59
N GLY A 166 4.94 12.07 27.73
CA GLY A 166 3.55 12.39 27.40
C GLY A 166 2.98 11.63 26.20
N PRO A 167 1.69 11.85 25.86
CA PRO A 167 0.98 11.10 24.83
C PRO A 167 1.57 11.28 23.42
N LEU A 168 2.11 12.46 23.12
CA LEU A 168 2.79 12.72 21.84
C LEU A 168 4.10 11.94 21.72
N GLY A 169 4.92 11.91 22.77
CA GLY A 169 6.14 11.09 22.76
C GLY A 169 5.81 9.60 22.59
N LEU A 170 4.68 9.15 23.14
CA LEU A 170 4.27 7.75 23.12
C LEU A 170 3.82 7.37 21.71
N THR A 171 2.90 8.14 21.15
CA THR A 171 2.37 7.95 19.79
C THR A 171 3.49 8.02 18.76
N VAL A 172 4.39 9.01 18.85
CA VAL A 172 5.57 9.08 17.98
C VAL A 172 6.41 7.81 18.11
N ARG A 173 6.84 7.43 19.32
CA ARG A 173 7.68 6.24 19.53
C ARG A 173 7.04 4.95 19.00
N LEU A 174 5.73 4.81 19.15
CA LEU A 174 4.97 3.66 18.64
C LEU A 174 4.71 3.73 17.12
N ALA A 175 4.77 4.92 16.52
CA ALA A 175 4.63 5.12 15.09
C ALA A 175 5.96 5.05 14.35
N LEU A 176 7.11 5.31 15.00
CA LEU A 176 8.42 5.44 14.34
C LEU A 176 8.76 4.29 13.39
N SER A 177 8.56 3.03 13.79
CA SER A 177 8.87 1.89 12.92
C SER A 177 7.94 1.82 11.70
N SER A 178 6.66 2.11 11.90
CA SER A 178 5.66 2.15 10.83
C SER A 178 5.92 3.34 9.89
N ALA A 179 6.19 4.52 10.45
CA ALA A 179 6.48 5.73 9.71
C ALA A 179 7.77 5.59 8.90
N ALA A 180 8.84 5.02 9.49
CA ALA A 180 10.07 4.75 8.76
C ALA A 180 9.84 3.75 7.61
N ALA A 181 9.03 2.72 7.82
CA ALA A 181 8.68 1.77 6.76
C ALA A 181 7.90 2.43 5.62
N TRP A 182 6.91 3.28 5.93
CA TRP A 182 6.16 4.05 4.94
C TRP A 182 7.03 5.07 4.21
N ALA A 183 7.92 5.78 4.91
CA ALA A 183 8.85 6.72 4.31
C ALA A 183 9.78 6.03 3.32
N LEU A 184 10.41 4.93 3.73
CA LEU A 184 11.30 4.14 2.87
C LEU A 184 10.55 3.53 1.68
N ALA A 185 9.35 3.00 1.90
CA ALA A 185 8.53 2.43 0.83
C ALA A 185 8.11 3.50 -0.18
N THR A 186 7.59 4.64 0.28
CA THR A 186 7.13 5.73 -0.59
C THR A 186 8.29 6.34 -1.37
N ALA A 187 9.44 6.55 -0.72
CA ALA A 187 10.63 7.06 -1.37
C ALA A 187 11.21 6.07 -2.39
N GLY A 188 11.27 4.79 -2.04
CA GLY A 188 11.73 3.73 -2.95
C GLY A 188 10.81 3.57 -4.17
N VAL A 189 9.49 3.56 -3.98
CA VAL A 189 8.52 3.51 -5.07
C VAL A 189 8.65 4.76 -5.96
N SER A 190 8.74 5.94 -5.36
CA SER A 190 8.91 7.19 -6.11
C SER A 190 10.19 7.18 -6.94
N GLY A 191 11.32 6.82 -6.32
CA GLY A 191 12.61 6.72 -7.01
C GLY A 191 12.59 5.71 -8.16
N LEU A 192 12.01 4.53 -7.94
CA LEU A 192 11.89 3.53 -8.99
C LEU A 192 11.02 4.00 -10.15
N LEU A 193 9.86 4.59 -9.85
CA LEU A 193 8.97 5.12 -10.89
C LEU A 193 9.66 6.21 -11.71
N VAL A 194 10.35 7.15 -11.05
CA VAL A 194 11.14 8.20 -11.72
C VAL A 194 12.22 7.58 -12.61
N ALA A 195 12.96 6.57 -12.13
CA ALA A 195 13.99 5.88 -12.91
C ALA A 195 13.41 5.17 -14.15
N MET A 196 12.23 4.54 -14.02
CA MET A 196 11.55 3.91 -15.16
C MET A 196 11.02 4.94 -16.17
N GLY A 197 10.91 6.21 -15.78
CA GLY A 197 10.38 7.28 -16.62
C GLY A 197 11.25 7.63 -17.83
N ARG A 198 12.56 7.37 -17.80
CA ARG A 198 13.50 7.75 -18.89
C ARG A 198 13.00 7.29 -20.25
N GLY A 199 12.69 6.00 -20.41
CA GLY A 199 12.27 5.45 -21.72
C GLY A 199 10.95 6.04 -22.23
N VAL A 200 10.01 6.31 -21.32
CA VAL A 200 8.73 6.95 -21.64
C VAL A 200 8.93 8.41 -22.06
N VAL A 201 9.76 9.14 -21.32
CA VAL A 201 10.07 10.56 -21.58
C VAL A 201 10.86 10.72 -22.87
N ASP A 202 11.82 9.83 -23.15
CA ASP A 202 12.57 9.81 -24.41
C ASP A 202 11.65 9.54 -25.61
N MET A 203 10.70 8.61 -25.45
CA MET A 203 9.70 8.32 -26.48
C MET A 203 8.79 9.52 -26.75
N ALA A 204 8.37 10.23 -25.70
CA ALA A 204 7.61 11.46 -25.81
C ALA A 204 8.40 12.59 -26.47
N ARG A 205 9.68 12.77 -26.12
CA ARG A 205 10.57 13.78 -26.73
C ARG A 205 10.83 13.54 -28.21
N ARG A 206 10.75 12.29 -28.67
CA ARG A 206 10.90 11.92 -30.09
C ARG A 206 9.60 12.04 -30.91
N GLY A 207 8.54 12.59 -30.34
CA GLY A 207 7.23 12.72 -31.03
C GLY A 207 6.46 11.40 -31.15
N GLY A 208 6.88 10.34 -30.46
CA GLY A 208 6.22 9.03 -30.52
C GLY A 208 4.90 8.92 -29.76
N VAL A 209 4.38 10.04 -29.24
CA VAL A 209 3.20 10.07 -28.34
C VAL A 209 2.17 11.09 -28.84
N ASP A 210 2.12 11.35 -30.14
CA ASP A 210 1.04 12.12 -30.75
C ASP A 210 -0.26 11.28 -30.73
N GLY A 211 -1.22 11.70 -29.91
CA GLY A 211 -2.60 11.19 -29.95
C GLY A 211 -3.05 10.19 -28.87
N GLY A 212 -2.29 10.00 -27.77
CA GLY A 212 -2.68 9.10 -26.67
C GLY A 212 -2.92 9.80 -25.31
N SER A 213 -3.54 9.10 -24.35
CA SER A 213 -3.73 9.59 -22.96
C SER A 213 -2.40 9.97 -22.28
N LEU A 214 -1.31 9.30 -22.64
CA LEU A 214 0.04 9.65 -22.20
C LEU A 214 0.53 10.98 -22.79
N GLY A 215 0.15 11.29 -24.03
CA GLY A 215 0.41 12.57 -24.70
C GLY A 215 -0.42 13.71 -24.11
N ALA A 216 -1.60 13.44 -23.58
CA ALA A 216 -2.40 14.41 -22.82
C ALA A 216 -1.82 14.67 -21.41
N VAL A 217 -1.25 13.65 -20.75
CA VAL A 217 -0.58 13.78 -19.44
C VAL A 217 0.79 14.47 -19.55
N LEU A 218 1.50 14.27 -20.67
CA LEU A 218 2.80 14.88 -20.96
C LEU A 218 2.70 16.17 -21.80
N GLY A 219 1.51 16.49 -22.32
CA GLY A 219 1.27 17.58 -23.25
C GLY A 219 1.18 18.94 -22.56
N GLY A 220 1.88 19.93 -23.13
CA GLY A 220 1.84 21.34 -22.69
C GLY A 220 3.14 21.86 -22.05
N GLY A 221 4.18 21.03 -21.89
CA GLY A 221 5.48 21.43 -21.30
C GLY A 221 6.58 20.36 -21.48
N ASP A 222 7.63 20.41 -20.65
CA ASP A 222 8.68 19.37 -20.64
C ASP A 222 8.10 18.01 -20.19
N PRO A 223 8.17 16.96 -21.02
CA PRO A 223 7.68 15.62 -20.67
C PRO A 223 8.30 15.07 -19.39
N GLY A 224 9.55 15.44 -19.07
CA GLY A 224 10.21 15.06 -17.81
C GLY A 224 9.46 15.59 -16.59
N LEU A 225 9.10 16.88 -16.61
CA LEU A 225 8.33 17.52 -15.55
C LEU A 225 6.90 16.96 -15.44
N GLY A 226 6.25 16.67 -16.57
CA GLY A 226 4.93 16.03 -16.60
C GLY A 226 4.93 14.65 -15.92
N PHE A 227 5.93 13.82 -16.24
CA PHE A 227 6.10 12.52 -15.60
C PHE A 227 6.43 12.63 -14.11
N LEU A 228 7.32 13.55 -13.73
CA LEU A 228 7.67 13.79 -12.33
C LEU A 228 6.45 14.25 -11.52
N ARG A 229 5.57 15.06 -12.11
CA ARG A 229 4.29 15.47 -11.51
C ARG A 229 3.36 14.28 -11.27
N TYR A 230 3.25 13.38 -12.24
CA TYR A 230 2.46 12.15 -12.09
C TYR A 230 2.98 11.29 -10.92
N VAL A 231 4.30 11.09 -10.82
CA VAL A 231 4.89 10.37 -9.67
C VAL A 231 4.63 11.10 -8.35
N GLY A 232 4.70 12.43 -8.34
CA GLY A 232 4.36 13.25 -7.17
C GLY A 232 2.93 13.01 -6.67
N VAL A 233 1.95 12.89 -7.57
CA VAL A 233 0.56 12.57 -7.21
C VAL A 233 0.44 11.19 -6.56
N LEU A 234 1.15 10.18 -7.08
CA LEU A 234 1.18 8.84 -6.49
C LEU A 234 1.83 8.84 -5.09
N ALA A 235 2.93 9.58 -4.92
CA ALA A 235 3.57 9.76 -3.62
C ALA A 235 2.63 10.47 -2.62
N GLY A 236 1.88 11.48 -3.08
CA GLY A 236 0.85 12.16 -2.29
C GLY A 236 -0.26 11.21 -1.83
N ALA A 237 -0.72 10.32 -2.71
CA ALA A 237 -1.70 9.30 -2.37
C ALA A 237 -1.18 8.31 -1.32
N LEU A 238 0.07 7.83 -1.46
CA LEU A 238 0.72 6.96 -0.46
C LEU A 238 0.87 7.65 0.90
N ALA A 239 1.26 8.92 0.91
CA ALA A 239 1.36 9.74 2.12
C ALA A 239 -0.01 9.96 2.78
N ALA A 240 -1.08 10.15 2.00
CA ALA A 240 -2.44 10.23 2.50
C ALA A 240 -2.91 8.90 3.12
N VAL A 241 -2.57 7.76 2.50
CA VAL A 241 -2.82 6.43 3.06
C VAL A 241 -2.10 6.26 4.40
N GLU A 242 -0.80 6.60 4.46
CA GLU A 242 -0.02 6.57 5.70
C GLU A 242 -0.70 7.39 6.80
N ALA A 243 -1.11 8.62 6.48
CA ALA A 243 -1.76 9.50 7.42
C ALA A 243 -3.07 8.91 7.98
N VAL A 244 -3.93 8.37 7.10
CA VAL A 244 -5.17 7.69 7.51
C VAL A 244 -4.88 6.48 8.38
N VAL A 245 -3.92 5.63 8.01
CA VAL A 245 -3.55 4.43 8.78
C VAL A 245 -3.06 4.81 10.17
N LEU A 246 -2.18 5.81 10.29
CA LEU A 246 -1.63 6.26 11.57
C LEU A 246 -2.71 6.88 12.47
N VAL A 247 -3.63 7.67 11.92
CA VAL A 247 -4.75 8.22 12.70
C VAL A 247 -5.74 7.13 13.13
N CYS A 248 -6.07 6.19 12.24
CA CYS A 248 -7.00 5.10 12.53
C CYS A 248 -6.49 4.13 13.61
N ARG A 249 -5.20 4.19 13.97
CA ARG A 249 -4.67 3.48 15.15
C ARG A 249 -5.38 3.93 16.43
N TYR A 250 -5.77 5.20 16.54
CA TYR A 250 -6.59 5.69 17.65
C TYR A 250 -7.88 4.87 17.82
N ALA A 251 -8.64 4.69 16.73
CA ALA A 251 -9.86 3.89 16.73
C ALA A 251 -9.61 2.39 16.96
N ALA A 252 -8.42 1.89 16.61
CA ALA A 252 -8.01 0.51 16.91
C ALA A 252 -7.63 0.32 18.38
N ASP A 253 -6.96 1.32 18.97
CA ASP A 253 -6.55 1.33 20.37
C ASP A 253 -7.75 1.55 21.30
N GLU A 254 -8.77 2.30 20.87
CA GLU A 254 -10.06 2.36 21.56
C GLU A 254 -10.76 0.99 21.56
N ARG A 255 -10.92 0.34 20.40
CA ARG A 255 -11.54 -1.00 20.31
C ARG A 255 -10.78 -2.07 21.08
N GLY A 256 -9.47 -1.93 21.19
CA GLY A 256 -8.60 -2.85 21.92
C GLY A 256 -8.47 -2.54 23.42
N GLY A 257 -9.18 -1.54 23.96
CA GLY A 257 -9.12 -1.13 25.37
C GLY A 257 -7.80 -0.45 25.79
N ARG A 258 -6.86 -0.22 24.88
CA ARG A 258 -5.59 0.46 25.19
C ARG A 258 -5.81 1.93 25.53
N LEU A 259 -6.82 2.54 24.92
CA LEU A 259 -7.14 3.94 25.16
C LEU A 259 -7.60 4.20 26.61
N GLU A 260 -8.22 3.22 27.26
CA GLU A 260 -8.60 3.30 28.68
C GLU A 260 -7.37 3.35 29.58
N LEU A 261 -6.32 2.60 29.25
CA LEU A 261 -5.05 2.62 29.98
C LEU A 261 -4.35 3.99 29.88
N GLU A 262 -4.36 4.60 28.69
CA GLU A 262 -3.80 5.95 28.51
C GLU A 262 -4.63 7.02 29.24
N ARG A 263 -5.95 6.85 29.28
CA ARG A 263 -6.85 7.74 30.02
C ARG A 263 -6.65 7.60 31.53
N ALA A 264 -6.48 6.39 32.03
CA ALA A 264 -6.16 6.12 33.43
C ALA A 264 -4.81 6.73 33.85
N ALA A 265 -3.86 6.83 32.91
CA ALA A 265 -2.60 7.54 33.10
C ALA A 265 -2.73 9.09 33.09
N GLY A 266 -3.96 9.63 33.01
CA GLY A 266 -4.26 11.06 33.14
C GLY A 266 -4.24 11.85 31.82
N ALA A 267 -4.09 11.21 30.65
CA ALA A 267 -4.11 11.91 29.38
C ALA A 267 -5.56 12.15 28.89
N PRO A 268 -5.96 13.41 28.62
CA PRO A 268 -7.31 13.67 28.12
C PRO A 268 -7.47 13.12 26.70
N PRO A 269 -8.63 12.53 26.35
CA PRO A 269 -8.87 11.88 25.05
C PRO A 269 -8.58 12.77 23.84
N ALA A 270 -8.90 14.07 23.94
CA ALA A 270 -8.60 15.05 22.90
C ALA A 270 -7.10 15.23 22.65
N ARG A 271 -6.27 15.16 23.70
CA ARG A 271 -4.81 15.26 23.57
C ARG A 271 -4.22 13.99 22.96
N ILE A 272 -4.80 12.83 23.25
CA ILE A 272 -4.41 11.56 22.63
C ILE A 272 -4.74 11.59 21.13
N LEU A 273 -5.97 11.96 20.75
CA LEU A 273 -6.35 12.11 19.33
C LEU A 273 -5.48 13.17 18.62
N GLY A 274 -5.29 14.34 19.25
CA GLY A 274 -4.45 15.40 18.71
C GLY A 274 -2.99 14.95 18.50
N SER A 275 -2.47 14.11 19.40
CA SER A 275 -1.13 13.51 19.24
C SER A 275 -1.06 12.48 18.12
N ALA A 276 -2.11 11.68 17.91
CA ALA A 276 -2.20 10.75 16.79
C ALA A 276 -2.26 11.50 15.45
N TRP A 277 -3.07 12.55 15.36
CA TRP A 277 -3.15 13.44 14.20
C TRP A 277 -1.81 14.14 13.92
N ALA A 278 -1.19 14.75 14.92
CA ALA A 278 0.10 15.44 14.75
C ALA A 278 1.21 14.48 14.31
N THR A 279 1.24 13.28 14.89
CA THR A 279 2.18 12.22 14.49
C THR A 279 1.94 11.78 13.06
N ALA A 280 0.69 11.61 12.63
CA ALA A 280 0.34 11.22 11.28
C ALA A 280 0.75 12.28 10.24
N VAL A 281 0.43 13.56 10.49
CA VAL A 281 0.82 14.67 9.61
C VAL A 281 2.35 14.78 9.52
N GLY A 282 3.04 14.72 10.66
CA GLY A 282 4.51 14.77 10.71
C GLY A 282 5.17 13.60 9.99
N ALA A 283 4.67 12.38 10.17
CA ALA A 283 5.17 11.17 9.50
C ALA A 283 4.95 11.25 7.98
N SER A 284 3.73 11.55 7.53
CA SER A 284 3.44 11.68 6.09
C SER A 284 4.22 12.82 5.43
N GLY A 285 4.46 13.92 6.15
CA GLY A 285 5.30 15.02 5.69
C GLY A 285 6.75 14.58 5.53
N LEU A 286 7.31 13.86 6.50
CA LEU A 286 8.66 13.31 6.40
C LEU A 286 8.81 12.30 5.26
N SER A 287 7.81 11.44 5.04
CA SER A 287 7.75 10.52 3.90
C SER A 287 7.81 11.26 2.57
N LEU A 288 7.09 12.37 2.43
CA LEU A 288 7.13 13.23 1.24
C LEU A 288 8.46 13.96 1.08
N VAL A 289 9.09 14.42 2.17
CA VAL A 289 10.44 15.02 2.13
C VAL A 289 11.47 14.01 1.63
N LEU A 290 11.45 12.78 2.19
CA LEU A 290 12.36 11.72 1.74
C LEU A 290 12.11 11.34 0.29
N SER A 291 10.84 11.26 -0.11
CA SER A 291 10.45 10.97 -1.50
C SER A 291 10.87 12.07 -2.45
N ALA A 292 10.75 13.34 -2.07
CA ALA A 292 11.22 14.49 -2.83
C ALA A 292 12.74 14.45 -3.03
N ALA A 293 13.50 14.07 -1.99
CA ALA A 293 14.95 13.94 -2.08
C ALA A 293 15.37 12.82 -3.04
N VAL A 294 14.75 11.64 -2.93
CA VAL A 294 15.05 10.52 -3.84
C VAL A 294 14.61 10.85 -5.28
N ALA A 295 13.39 11.33 -5.47
CA ALA A 295 12.87 11.70 -6.78
C ALA A 295 13.63 12.86 -7.42
N GLY A 296 14.11 13.82 -6.64
CA GLY A 296 14.98 14.90 -7.12
C GLY A 296 16.32 14.39 -7.61
N ALA A 297 16.95 13.46 -6.87
CA ALA A 297 18.24 12.89 -7.24
C ALA A 297 18.13 12.06 -8.51
N VAL A 298 17.15 11.16 -8.55
CA VAL A 298 16.91 10.28 -9.70
C VAL A 298 16.42 11.11 -10.89
N GLY A 299 15.47 12.03 -10.69
CA GLY A 299 14.88 12.84 -11.76
C GLY A 299 15.88 13.77 -12.43
N HIS A 300 16.85 14.29 -11.68
CA HIS A 300 17.93 15.10 -12.26
C HIS A 300 18.78 14.30 -13.27
N HIS A 301 19.12 13.04 -12.95
CA HIS A 301 19.92 12.18 -13.81
C HIS A 301 19.12 11.47 -14.91
N GLU A 302 17.88 11.11 -14.64
CA GLU A 302 17.06 10.25 -15.51
C GLU A 302 16.14 11.05 -16.42
N LEU A 303 15.60 12.18 -15.94
CA LEU A 303 14.59 13.00 -16.64
C LEU A 303 15.12 14.38 -17.06
N GLY A 304 16.25 14.82 -16.52
CA GLY A 304 16.81 16.16 -16.75
C GLY A 304 16.04 17.27 -16.01
N THR A 305 15.26 16.94 -14.99
CA THR A 305 14.46 17.91 -14.22
C THR A 305 15.29 18.63 -13.15
N ALA A 306 14.86 19.82 -12.73
CA ALA A 306 15.52 20.53 -11.63
C ALA A 306 15.12 19.95 -10.26
N TRP A 307 16.03 19.99 -9.28
CA TRP A 307 15.74 19.56 -7.91
C TRP A 307 14.57 20.35 -7.28
N ALA A 308 14.48 21.64 -7.60
CA ALA A 308 13.41 22.51 -7.12
C ALA A 308 12.02 22.02 -7.57
N ASP A 309 11.91 21.40 -8.76
CA ASP A 309 10.63 20.89 -9.27
C ASP A 309 10.18 19.67 -8.46
N ALA A 310 11.10 18.75 -8.14
CA ALA A 310 10.81 17.61 -7.26
C ALA A 310 10.33 18.08 -5.88
N VAL A 311 11.02 19.06 -5.27
CA VAL A 311 10.60 19.63 -3.98
C VAL A 311 9.19 20.24 -4.08
N ARG A 312 8.92 21.05 -5.11
CA ARG A 312 7.60 21.68 -5.31
C ARG A 312 6.49 20.67 -5.52
N LEU A 313 6.71 19.66 -6.37
CA LEU A 313 5.69 18.67 -6.74
C LEU A 313 5.37 17.71 -5.61
N PHE A 314 6.37 17.28 -4.83
CA PHE A 314 6.18 16.32 -3.74
C PHE A 314 5.74 17.00 -2.45
N LEU A 315 6.39 18.09 -2.04
CA LEU A 315 5.95 18.82 -0.84
C LEU A 315 4.62 19.54 -1.06
N GLY A 316 4.27 19.84 -2.30
CA GLY A 316 2.94 20.29 -2.69
C GLY A 316 1.83 19.34 -2.24
N GLN A 317 2.11 18.05 -2.03
CA GLN A 317 1.15 17.04 -1.58
C GLN A 317 0.90 17.01 -0.07
N VAL A 318 1.68 17.73 0.73
CA VAL A 318 1.53 17.77 2.19
C VAL A 318 0.13 18.21 2.62
N PRO A 319 -0.49 19.26 2.05
CA PRO A 319 -1.87 19.64 2.38
C PRO A 319 -2.90 18.54 2.12
N ALA A 320 -2.75 17.76 1.05
CA ALA A 320 -3.67 16.67 0.72
C ALA A 320 -3.57 15.53 1.76
N ALA A 321 -2.35 15.13 2.14
CA ALA A 321 -2.13 14.15 3.19
C ALA A 321 -2.65 14.63 4.56
N ALA A 322 -2.42 15.91 4.88
CA ALA A 322 -2.94 16.52 6.10
C ALA A 322 -4.47 16.54 6.13
N ALA A 323 -5.13 16.88 5.02
CA ALA A 323 -6.59 16.86 4.91
C ALA A 323 -7.15 15.45 5.17
N ALA A 324 -6.55 14.41 4.57
CA ALA A 324 -6.91 13.03 4.83
C ALA A 324 -6.76 12.65 6.31
N ALA A 325 -5.68 13.11 6.98
CA ALA A 325 -5.48 12.92 8.42
C ALA A 325 -6.59 13.57 9.25
N GLY A 326 -7.00 14.79 8.90
CA GLY A 326 -8.05 15.54 9.62
C GLY A 326 -9.44 14.90 9.46
N VAL A 327 -9.78 14.46 8.24
CA VAL A 327 -11.01 13.71 7.99
C VAL A 327 -11.01 12.39 8.75
N ALA A 328 -9.91 11.65 8.73
CA ALA A 328 -9.76 10.42 9.50
C ALA A 328 -9.90 10.68 11.02
N ALA A 329 -9.33 11.77 11.53
CA ALA A 329 -9.40 12.13 12.94
C ALA A 329 -10.86 12.42 13.36
N LEU A 330 -11.61 13.16 12.55
CA LEU A 330 -13.02 13.44 12.79
C LEU A 330 -13.87 12.15 12.77
N LEU A 331 -13.69 11.29 11.76
CA LEU A 331 -14.44 10.04 11.66
C LEU A 331 -14.15 9.09 12.84
N CYS A 332 -12.87 8.95 13.20
CA CYS A 332 -12.46 8.16 14.36
C CYS A 332 -12.98 8.74 15.68
N ALA A 333 -13.05 10.07 15.78
CA ALA A 333 -13.60 10.77 16.94
C ALA A 333 -15.09 10.51 17.14
N ILE A 334 -15.87 10.58 16.06
CA ILE A 334 -17.32 10.36 16.09
C ILE A 334 -17.63 8.96 16.59
N ARG A 335 -17.12 7.92 15.92
CA ARG A 335 -17.18 6.52 16.37
C ARG A 335 -16.07 5.69 15.73
N PRO A 336 -15.43 4.74 16.46
CA PRO A 336 -14.42 3.85 15.90
C PRO A 336 -14.90 3.00 14.73
N ARG A 337 -16.22 2.74 14.66
CA ARG A 337 -16.86 2.01 13.57
C ARG A 337 -16.76 2.74 12.22
N TYR A 338 -16.58 4.06 12.22
CA TYR A 338 -16.46 4.86 11.00
C TYR A 338 -15.03 4.99 10.49
N ALA A 339 -14.03 4.42 11.19
CA ALA A 339 -12.64 4.41 10.71
C ALA A 339 -12.48 3.86 9.27
N PRO A 340 -13.22 2.82 8.82
CA PRO A 340 -13.14 2.37 7.43
C PRO A 340 -13.60 3.43 6.41
N LEU A 341 -14.51 4.34 6.78
CA LEU A 341 -15.00 5.38 5.88
C LEU A 341 -13.93 6.44 5.56
N ALA A 342 -12.87 6.54 6.37
CA ALA A 342 -11.74 7.42 6.12
C ALA A 342 -10.95 7.06 4.85
N TRP A 343 -11.19 5.88 4.28
CA TRP A 343 -10.61 5.46 3.00
C TRP A 343 -11.33 6.07 1.78
N LEU A 344 -12.60 6.46 1.92
CA LEU A 344 -13.39 6.98 0.79
C LEU A 344 -12.75 8.22 0.13
N PRO A 345 -12.28 9.25 0.88
CA PRO A 345 -11.65 10.41 0.27
C PRO A 345 -10.34 10.06 -0.45
N VAL A 346 -9.56 9.13 0.09
CA VAL A 346 -8.27 8.71 -0.49
C VAL A 346 -8.49 7.93 -1.79
N LEU A 347 -9.39 6.94 -1.75
CA LEU A 347 -9.75 6.15 -2.93
C LEU A 347 -10.45 6.99 -4.00
N GLY A 348 -11.31 7.93 -3.59
CA GLY A 348 -11.95 8.88 -4.49
C GLY A 348 -10.93 9.79 -5.18
N ALA A 349 -10.02 10.41 -4.43
CA ALA A 349 -8.98 11.27 -4.99
C ALA A 349 -8.03 10.50 -5.92
N LEU A 350 -7.63 9.28 -5.54
CA LEU A 350 -6.80 8.42 -6.38
C LEU A 350 -7.55 7.96 -7.64
N GLY A 351 -8.83 7.62 -7.51
CA GLY A 351 -9.69 7.24 -8.64
C GLY A 351 -9.81 8.37 -9.66
N VAL A 352 -10.04 9.60 -9.20
CA VAL A 352 -10.06 10.79 -10.07
C VAL A 352 -8.69 11.03 -10.71
N ALA A 353 -7.60 10.87 -9.96
CA ALA A 353 -6.25 11.06 -10.50
C ALA A 353 -5.87 10.02 -11.58
N GLN A 354 -6.28 8.77 -11.43
CA GLN A 354 -5.88 7.67 -12.33
C GLN A 354 -6.87 7.43 -13.47
N LEU A 355 -8.17 7.59 -13.21
CA LEU A 355 -9.24 7.26 -14.16
C LEU A 355 -9.91 8.50 -14.72
N GLY A 356 -9.65 9.70 -14.18
CA GLY A 356 -10.40 10.90 -14.54
C GLY A 356 -10.28 11.27 -16.02
N ALA A 357 -9.09 11.15 -16.59
CA ALA A 357 -8.88 11.35 -18.03
C ALA A 357 -9.49 10.23 -18.88
N THR A 358 -9.53 8.99 -18.37
CA THR A 358 -10.09 7.82 -19.08
C THR A 358 -11.62 7.82 -19.06
N LEU A 359 -12.23 8.36 -18.01
CA LEU A 359 -13.67 8.47 -17.82
C LEU A 359 -14.25 9.78 -18.37
N ASP A 360 -13.42 10.60 -19.02
CA ASP A 360 -13.78 11.91 -19.59
C ASP A 360 -14.53 12.80 -18.59
N LEU A 361 -14.01 12.87 -17.35
CA LEU A 361 -14.63 13.67 -16.29
C LEU A 361 -14.50 15.17 -16.62
N PRO A 362 -15.49 16.00 -16.22
CA PRO A 362 -15.42 17.44 -16.44
C PRO A 362 -14.15 18.06 -15.86
N ASP A 363 -13.54 19.00 -16.58
CA ASP A 363 -12.31 19.67 -16.17
C ASP A 363 -12.40 20.33 -14.80
N ASP A 364 -13.59 20.77 -14.40
CA ASP A 364 -13.83 21.37 -13.09
C ASP A 364 -13.66 20.34 -11.96
N VAL A 365 -14.05 19.08 -12.19
CA VAL A 365 -13.85 17.98 -11.22
C VAL A 365 -12.37 17.62 -11.13
N LEU A 366 -11.68 17.55 -12.27
CA LEU A 366 -10.26 17.24 -12.34
C LEU A 366 -9.41 18.35 -11.69
N ARG A 367 -9.78 19.62 -11.89
CA ARG A 367 -9.07 20.78 -11.30
C ARG A 367 -9.26 20.90 -9.80
N ASN A 368 -10.43 20.54 -9.27
CA ASN A 368 -10.74 20.64 -7.83
C ASN A 368 -10.36 19.39 -7.01
N ALA A 369 -9.87 18.32 -7.66
CA ALA A 369 -9.49 17.11 -6.94
C ALA A 369 -8.38 17.39 -5.89
N PRO A 370 -8.48 16.84 -4.66
CA PRO A 370 -7.53 17.11 -3.58
C PRO A 370 -6.05 16.90 -3.95
N LEU A 371 -5.76 15.84 -4.71
CA LEU A 371 -4.42 15.52 -5.21
C LEU A 371 -3.98 16.38 -6.40
N ALA A 372 -4.94 16.93 -7.16
CA ALA A 372 -4.67 17.85 -8.28
C ALA A 372 -4.43 19.29 -7.80
N GLN A 373 -5.00 19.66 -6.65
CA GLN A 373 -4.85 20.98 -6.04
C GLN A 373 -3.62 21.10 -5.14
N ALA A 374 -3.02 19.97 -4.77
CA ALA A 374 -1.75 19.88 -4.07
C ALA A 374 -0.63 20.63 -4.81
N GLY A 375 0.01 21.59 -4.14
CA GLY A 375 1.11 22.42 -4.67
C GLY A 375 0.68 23.71 -5.36
N ARG A 376 -0.62 24.02 -5.40
CA ARG A 376 -1.17 25.28 -5.93
C ARG A 376 -1.62 26.20 -4.79
N ALA A 377 -1.68 27.51 -5.04
CA ALA A 377 -2.15 28.51 -4.05
C ALA A 377 -3.54 28.17 -3.47
N GLY A 378 -4.37 27.43 -4.22
CA GLY A 378 -5.66 26.93 -3.76
C GLY A 378 -5.59 25.73 -2.79
N SER A 379 -4.43 25.32 -2.27
CA SER A 379 -4.31 24.23 -1.28
C SER A 379 -4.67 24.65 0.15
N VAL A 380 -4.96 25.94 0.40
CA VAL A 380 -5.26 26.47 1.74
C VAL A 380 -6.50 25.80 2.36
N TRP A 381 -7.51 25.48 1.55
CA TRP A 381 -8.71 24.82 2.04
C TRP A 381 -8.44 23.39 2.55
N LEU A 382 -7.42 22.69 2.01
CA LEU A 382 -7.01 21.36 2.49
C LEU A 382 -6.39 21.44 3.89
N VAL A 383 -5.57 22.47 4.13
CA VAL A 383 -5.02 22.76 5.46
C VAL A 383 -6.15 23.12 6.43
N ALA A 384 -7.08 23.97 6.00
CA ALA A 384 -8.25 24.32 6.80
C ALA A 384 -9.09 23.07 7.13
N LEU A 385 -9.34 22.19 6.16
CA LEU A 385 -10.06 20.93 6.37
C LEU A 385 -9.33 20.01 7.36
N SER A 386 -7.99 19.95 7.28
CA SER A 386 -7.19 19.18 8.24
C SER A 386 -7.38 19.69 9.67
N VAL A 387 -7.21 21.00 9.87
CA VAL A 387 -7.30 21.65 11.18
C VAL A 387 -8.72 21.56 11.72
N LEU A 388 -9.73 21.85 10.89
CA LEU A 388 -11.14 21.74 11.27
C LEU A 388 -11.51 20.32 11.68
N GLY A 389 -11.08 19.31 10.91
CA GLY A 389 -11.30 17.90 11.24
C GLY A 389 -10.68 17.51 12.58
N ALA A 390 -9.45 17.97 12.86
CA ALA A 390 -8.77 17.72 14.13
C ALA A 390 -9.46 18.43 15.32
N VAL A 391 -9.84 19.71 15.15
CA VAL A 391 -10.51 20.50 16.19
C VAL A 391 -11.90 19.96 16.49
N LEU A 392 -12.72 19.71 15.47
CA LEU A 392 -14.05 19.11 15.64
C LEU A 392 -13.94 17.71 16.24
N GLY A 393 -12.98 16.90 15.78
CA GLY A 393 -12.71 15.58 16.36
C GLY A 393 -12.36 15.66 17.86
N ALA A 394 -11.51 16.61 18.25
CA ALA A 394 -11.16 16.85 19.65
C ALA A 394 -12.37 17.28 20.50
N VAL A 395 -13.28 18.11 19.96
CA VAL A 395 -14.52 18.52 20.64
C VAL A 395 -15.47 17.34 20.81
N VAL A 396 -15.67 16.54 19.77
CA VAL A 396 -16.57 15.37 19.79
C VAL A 396 -16.06 14.32 20.79
N VAL A 397 -14.76 14.02 20.78
CA VAL A 397 -14.14 13.04 21.70
C VAL A 397 -14.22 13.45 23.17
N ARG A 398 -14.26 14.76 23.48
CA ARG A 398 -14.45 15.22 24.87
C ARG A 398 -15.85 14.93 25.40
N ARG A 399 -16.86 14.92 24.53
CA ARG A 399 -18.27 14.74 24.90
C ARG A 399 -18.73 13.28 24.81
N ARG A 400 -17.84 12.39 24.38
CA ARG A 400 -18.16 11.01 24.03
C ARG A 400 -17.53 10.04 25.02
N ASP A 401 -18.32 9.05 25.42
CA ASP A 401 -17.84 7.91 26.20
C ASP A 401 -17.06 6.93 25.33
N LEU A 402 -16.04 6.31 25.94
CA LEU A 402 -15.23 5.29 25.29
C LEU A 402 -16.07 4.05 25.05
N VAL A 403 -15.86 3.39 23.90
CA VAL A 403 -16.44 2.06 23.68
C VAL A 403 -15.69 1.08 24.59
N PRO A 404 -16.40 0.36 25.50
CA PRO A 404 -15.75 -0.64 26.33
C PRO A 404 -15.10 -1.69 25.43
N GLY A 405 -13.83 -2.00 25.70
CA GLY A 405 -13.11 -3.01 24.95
C GLY A 405 -13.88 -4.32 24.99
N SER A 406 -14.21 -4.88 23.82
CA SER A 406 -14.76 -6.23 23.77
C SER A 406 -13.65 -7.17 24.24
N VAL A 407 -13.73 -7.63 25.49
CA VAL A 407 -13.09 -8.88 25.89
C VAL A 407 -13.76 -9.92 25.00
N SER A 408 -13.14 -10.23 23.86
CA SER A 408 -13.44 -11.46 23.16
C SER A 408 -13.00 -12.54 24.13
N GLY A 409 -13.97 -13.01 24.92
CA GLY A 409 -13.80 -14.13 25.82
C GLY A 409 -13.30 -15.30 24.99
N GLY A 410 -12.03 -15.65 25.19
CA GLY A 410 -11.59 -17.00 24.95
C GLY A 410 -12.25 -17.87 26.01
N VAL A 411 -13.31 -18.57 25.60
CA VAL A 411 -13.68 -19.88 26.12
C VAL A 411 -13.55 -20.85 24.96
#